data_AF-A0A4Q3YIP4-F1
#
_entry.id   AF-A0A4Q3YIP4-F1
#
_cell.length_a   1.000
_cell.length_b   1.000
_cell.length_c   1.000
_cell.angle_alpha   90.00
_cell.angle_beta   90.00
_cell.angle_gamma   90.00
#
_symmetry.space_group_name_H-M   'P 1'
#
loop_
_entity.id
_entity.type
_entity.pdbx_description
1 polymer ?
#
loop_
_entity_poly.entity_id
_entity_poly.type
_entity_poly.pdbx_seq_one_letter_code
_entity_poly.pdbx_strand_id
1 'polypeptide(L)'
;MQQLNIPRIPLKPGELYTSYSVSDSAMTTRTEFKVVTVLEVPEFRPDYLNAPRGKWRLGTIKIGLKRTLFHLDVRAAGTLFMPGTGHLLADHEAYNSWAMSATLNIAGSPEAIRELVGKNINPHFAQHDRIIAYPERLRTDGRENGILVYPEVESDHAVILRMRETSTPSEG
;
A
#
# COMPACT_ATOMS: atom_id res chain seq x y z
N MET A 1 -26.17 -13.49 7.83
CA MET A 1 -25.27 -12.41 8.27
C MET A 1 -23.85 -12.92 8.11
N GLN A 2 -23.08 -12.41 7.16
CA GLN A 2 -21.66 -12.76 7.05
C GLN A 2 -20.94 -12.17 8.27
N GLN A 3 -20.18 -12.99 9.00
CA GLN A 3 -19.26 -12.50 10.01
C GLN A 3 -18.31 -11.49 9.34
N LEU A 4 -18.45 -10.21 9.67
CA LEU A 4 -17.46 -9.21 9.29
C LEU A 4 -16.14 -9.63 9.94
N ASN A 5 -15.16 -10.01 9.14
CA ASN A 5 -13.83 -10.34 9.63
C ASN A 5 -13.18 -9.03 10.08
N ILE A 6 -13.29 -8.71 11.38
CA ILE A 6 -12.78 -7.46 11.95
C ILE A 6 -11.25 -7.51 11.91
N PRO A 7 -10.58 -6.59 11.20
CA PRO A 7 -9.14 -6.65 11.01
C PRO A 7 -8.43 -6.34 12.32
N ARG A 8 -7.74 -7.33 12.87
CA ARG A 8 -6.80 -7.14 13.99
C ARG A 8 -5.39 -6.97 13.44
N ILE A 9 -4.83 -5.77 13.62
CA ILE A 9 -3.44 -5.43 13.26
C ILE A 9 -2.71 -5.15 14.58
N PRO A 10 -1.55 -5.79 14.84
CA PRO A 10 -0.88 -5.78 16.14
C PRO A 10 -0.10 -4.47 16.40
N LEU A 11 -0.76 -3.32 16.26
CA LEU A 11 -0.22 -2.01 16.63
C LEU A 11 -0.14 -1.88 18.15
N LYS A 12 0.89 -1.19 18.63
CA LYS A 12 1.10 -0.95 20.07
C LYS A 12 1.13 0.55 20.40
N PRO A 13 0.38 1.01 21.42
CA PRO A 13 0.48 2.39 21.90
C PRO A 13 1.91 2.76 22.26
N GLY A 14 2.33 3.98 21.88
CA GLY A 14 3.66 4.49 22.14
C GLY A 14 4.71 4.12 21.09
N GLU A 15 4.45 3.14 20.22
CA GLU A 15 5.38 2.76 19.16
C GLU A 15 5.22 3.62 17.89
N LEU A 16 6.31 3.68 17.12
CA LEU A 16 6.38 4.35 15.84
C LEU A 16 6.17 3.34 14.71
N TYR A 17 5.45 3.76 13.69
CA TYR A 17 5.22 2.96 12.49
C TYR A 17 5.26 3.83 11.24
N THR A 18 5.49 3.16 10.12
CA THR A 18 5.31 3.70 8.77
C THR A 18 4.23 2.89 8.08
N SER A 19 3.25 3.58 7.50
CA SER A 19 2.24 2.95 6.65
C SER A 19 2.43 3.32 5.19
N TYR A 20 2.11 2.37 4.31
CA TYR A 20 1.98 2.61 2.87
C TYR A 20 0.57 2.20 2.46
N SER A 21 -0.12 3.08 1.74
CA SER A 21 -1.45 2.80 1.18
C SER A 21 -1.61 3.52 -0.15
N VAL A 22 -2.60 3.11 -0.95
CA VAL A 22 -2.98 3.86 -2.15
C VAL A 22 -4.13 4.82 -1.79
N SER A 23 -3.95 6.10 -2.07
CA SER A 23 -4.98 7.12 -1.88
C SER A 23 -6.15 6.94 -2.85
N ASP A 24 -7.25 7.64 -2.60
CA ASP A 24 -8.38 7.66 -3.53
C ASP A 24 -8.04 8.31 -4.90
N SER A 25 -6.90 9.01 -4.99
CA SER A 25 -6.35 9.57 -6.24
C SER A 25 -5.31 8.65 -6.92
N ALA A 26 -5.26 7.37 -6.56
CA ALA A 26 -4.29 6.39 -7.08
C ALA A 26 -2.82 6.80 -6.86
N MET A 27 -2.52 7.41 -5.72
CA MET A 27 -1.15 7.76 -5.33
C MET A 27 -0.72 6.96 -4.11
N THR A 28 0.50 6.42 -4.11
CA THR A 28 1.06 5.81 -2.91
C THR A 28 1.24 6.89 -1.86
N THR A 29 0.65 6.70 -0.69
CA THR A 29 0.78 7.57 0.47
C THR A 29 1.62 6.85 1.51
N ARG A 30 2.76 7.46 1.85
CA ARG A 30 3.60 7.04 2.96
C ARG A 30 3.28 7.92 4.16
N THR A 31 3.08 7.33 5.33
CA THR A 31 2.82 8.11 6.56
C THR A 31 3.55 7.51 7.73
N GLU A 32 4.42 8.31 8.34
CA GLU A 32 5.08 8.01 9.60
C GLU A 32 4.29 8.58 10.76
N PHE A 33 4.04 7.76 11.78
CA PHE A 33 3.23 8.18 12.92
C PHE A 33 3.60 7.43 14.19
N LYS A 34 3.26 8.05 15.33
CA LYS A 34 3.26 7.42 16.64
C LYS A 34 1.85 6.98 17.00
N VAL A 35 1.67 5.74 17.42
CA VAL A 35 0.38 5.25 17.92
C VAL A 35 0.12 5.85 19.30
N VAL A 36 -1.06 6.43 19.48
CA VAL A 36 -1.49 7.02 20.77
C VAL A 36 -2.49 6.10 21.45
N THR A 37 -3.49 5.64 20.71
CA THR A 37 -4.44 4.62 21.19
C THR A 37 -4.69 3.58 20.11
N VAL A 38 -5.03 2.36 20.55
CA VAL A 38 -5.54 1.29 19.70
C VAL A 38 -6.90 0.90 20.23
N LEU A 39 -7.90 0.82 19.35
CA LEU A 39 -9.23 0.36 19.72
C LEU A 39 -9.21 -1.16 19.91
N GLU A 40 -9.82 -1.63 21.00
CA GLU A 40 -10.01 -3.06 21.23
C GLU A 40 -10.85 -3.71 20.12
N VAL A 41 -11.84 -2.96 19.63
CA VAL A 41 -12.68 -3.33 18.49
C VAL A 41 -12.60 -2.21 17.45
N PRO A 42 -11.95 -2.45 16.29
CA PRO A 42 -11.96 -1.52 15.16
C PRO A 42 -13.36 -1.13 14.70
N GLU A 43 -13.54 0.14 14.35
CA GLU A 43 -14.82 0.68 13.90
C GLU A 43 -14.85 0.73 12.36
N PHE A 44 -15.85 0.12 11.73
CA PHE A 44 -16.01 0.20 10.27
C PHE A 44 -16.61 1.55 9.87
N ARG A 45 -15.96 2.23 8.93
CA ARG A 45 -16.33 3.54 8.39
C ARG A 45 -16.64 3.37 6.90
N PRO A 46 -17.92 3.25 6.50
CA PRO A 46 -18.27 3.07 5.09
C PRO A 46 -17.91 4.32 4.28
N ASP A 47 -17.48 4.13 3.02
CA ASP A 47 -17.08 5.25 2.14
C ASP A 47 -18.25 6.23 1.86
N TYR A 48 -19.49 5.71 1.86
CA TYR A 48 -20.75 6.44 1.78
C TYR A 48 -21.86 5.65 2.48
N LEU A 49 -23.04 6.23 2.69
CA LEU A 49 -24.14 5.58 3.41
C LEU A 49 -24.47 4.20 2.79
N ASN A 50 -24.46 3.15 3.62
CA ASN A 50 -24.69 1.76 3.24
C ASN A 50 -23.69 1.16 2.23
N ALA A 51 -22.51 1.78 2.04
CA ALA A 51 -21.48 1.20 1.20
C ALA A 51 -21.00 -0.15 1.76
N PRO A 52 -20.86 -1.19 0.91
CA PRO A 52 -20.29 -2.49 1.33
C PRO A 52 -18.76 -2.40 1.51
N ARG A 53 -18.15 -1.26 1.19
CA ARG A 53 -16.72 -0.97 1.27
C ARG A 53 -16.47 0.25 2.16
N GLY A 54 -15.29 0.31 2.75
CA GLY A 54 -14.94 1.39 3.66
C GLY A 54 -13.55 1.23 4.24
N LYS A 55 -13.27 2.07 5.24
CA LYS A 55 -12.04 2.05 6.03
C LYS A 55 -12.36 1.51 7.42
N TRP A 56 -11.37 0.90 8.07
CA TRP A 56 -11.43 0.51 9.46
C TRP A 56 -10.64 1.51 10.28
N ARG A 57 -11.29 2.08 11.28
CA ARG A 57 -10.66 2.92 12.28
C ARG A 57 -10.02 2.03 13.34
N LEU A 58 -8.71 2.14 13.49
CA LEU A 58 -7.94 1.30 14.40
C LEU A 58 -7.62 2.01 15.73
N GLY A 59 -7.74 3.34 15.79
CA GLY A 59 -7.33 4.12 16.95
C GLY A 59 -6.97 5.55 16.60
N THR A 60 -6.05 6.12 17.39
CA THR A 60 -5.54 7.48 17.18
C THR A 60 -4.02 7.49 17.09
N ILE A 61 -3.52 8.41 16.27
CA ILE A 61 -2.10 8.56 15.97
C ILE A 61 -1.68 10.03 16.06
N LYS A 62 -0.38 10.24 16.20
CA LYS A 62 0.27 11.54 16.10
C LYS A 62 1.24 11.51 14.92
N ILE A 63 1.11 12.48 14.02
CA ILE A 63 1.97 12.60 12.83
C ILE A 63 3.00 13.72 13.08
N GLY A 64 4.28 13.36 13.01
CA GLY A 64 5.40 14.26 13.29
C GLY A 64 5.34 14.89 14.69
N LEU A 65 5.77 16.15 14.80
CA LEU A 65 5.82 16.90 16.06
C LEU A 65 4.49 17.61 16.41
N LYS A 66 3.47 17.51 15.55
CA LYS A 66 2.20 18.23 15.72
C LYS A 66 1.48 17.78 16.99
N ARG A 67 0.91 18.73 17.76
CA ARG A 67 0.13 18.39 18.98
C ARG A 67 -1.21 17.71 18.69
N THR A 68 -1.69 17.82 17.46
CA THR A 68 -2.98 17.28 17.01
C THR A 68 -2.95 15.75 16.91
N LEU A 69 -4.03 15.12 17.37
CA LEU A 69 -4.29 13.69 17.19
C LEU A 69 -5.18 13.47 15.96
N PHE A 70 -4.90 12.40 15.23
CA PHE A 70 -5.67 11.99 14.05
C PHE A 70 -6.20 10.58 14.24
N HIS A 71 -7.34 10.27 13.63
CA HIS A 71 -7.80 8.89 13.54
C HIS A 71 -6.97 8.11 12.52
N LEU A 72 -6.63 6.87 12.85
CA LEU A 72 -6.01 5.94 11.91
C LEU A 72 -7.09 5.14 11.20
N ASP A 73 -7.55 5.67 10.06
CA ASP A 73 -8.57 5.05 9.20
C ASP A 73 -7.88 4.38 8.01
N VAL A 74 -7.98 3.05 7.87
CA VAL A 74 -7.23 2.29 6.85
C VAL A 74 -8.07 1.27 6.10
N ARG A 75 -7.70 0.99 4.85
CA ARG A 75 -8.20 -0.18 4.13
C ARG A 75 -7.33 -1.38 4.51
N ALA A 76 -7.82 -2.25 5.39
CA ALA A 76 -7.02 -3.36 5.93
C ALA A 76 -6.36 -4.23 4.86
N ALA A 77 -7.03 -4.49 3.75
CA ALA A 77 -6.44 -5.23 2.62
C ALA A 77 -5.36 -4.47 1.87
N GLY A 78 -5.39 -3.13 1.86
CA GLY A 78 -4.55 -2.26 1.03
C GLY A 78 -3.62 -1.32 1.80
N THR A 79 -3.23 -1.70 3.01
CA THR A 79 -2.31 -0.89 3.81
C THR A 79 -1.21 -1.76 4.41
N LEU A 80 0.03 -1.44 4.07
CA LEU A 80 1.20 -2.01 4.70
C LEU A 80 1.49 -1.26 6.00
N PHE A 81 1.96 -1.98 7.03
CA PHE A 81 2.42 -1.38 8.28
C PHE A 81 3.79 -1.93 8.66
N MET A 82 4.79 -1.03 8.73
CA MET A 82 6.15 -1.34 9.14
C MET A 82 6.45 -0.77 10.52
N PRO A 83 7.01 -1.54 11.45
CA PRO A 83 7.57 -0.99 12.68
C PRO A 83 8.68 0.02 12.39
N GLY A 84 8.69 1.15 13.09
CA GLY A 84 9.70 2.22 12.95
C GLY A 84 9.42 3.24 11.84
N THR A 85 10.40 4.14 11.63
CA THR A 85 10.39 5.25 10.68
C THR A 85 11.64 5.22 9.79
N GLY A 86 11.70 6.07 8.75
CA GLY A 86 12.86 6.14 7.86
C GLY A 86 12.93 5.02 6.84
N HIS A 87 11.80 4.37 6.56
CA HIS A 87 11.69 3.37 5.50
C HIS A 87 11.69 4.02 4.11
N LEU A 88 11.74 3.18 3.07
CA LEU A 88 11.80 3.61 1.67
C LEU A 88 10.73 4.66 1.33
N LEU A 89 11.11 5.66 0.53
CA LEU A 89 10.18 6.69 0.08
C LEU A 89 9.21 6.14 -0.96
N ALA A 90 8.05 6.78 -1.11
CA ALA A 90 7.23 6.57 -2.30
C ALA A 90 7.92 7.15 -3.54
N ASP A 91 7.57 6.65 -4.73
CA ASP A 91 8.12 7.12 -6.03
C ASP A 91 8.07 8.65 -6.19
N HIS A 92 6.92 9.25 -5.90
CA HIS A 92 6.70 10.69 -6.03
C HIS A 92 7.45 11.51 -4.99
N GLU A 93 7.68 10.97 -3.79
CA GLU A 93 8.50 11.61 -2.75
C GLU A 93 9.98 11.64 -3.15
N ALA A 94 10.48 10.56 -3.76
CA ALA A 94 11.89 10.44 -4.16
C ALA A 94 12.21 11.18 -5.47
N TYR A 95 11.30 11.14 -6.45
CA TYR A 95 11.61 11.49 -7.84
C TYR A 95 10.76 12.62 -8.42
N ASN A 96 9.82 13.17 -7.65
CA ASN A 96 8.83 14.14 -8.13
C ASN A 96 8.12 13.67 -9.42
N SER A 97 7.78 12.38 -9.47
CA SER A 97 7.18 11.74 -10.64
C SER A 97 6.02 10.85 -10.20
N TRP A 98 4.93 10.83 -10.96
CA TRP A 98 3.72 10.07 -10.62
C TRP A 98 3.50 8.95 -11.63
N ALA A 99 3.57 7.70 -11.18
CA ALA A 99 3.14 6.56 -12.00
C ALA A 99 1.60 6.48 -12.14
N MET A 100 0.82 7.22 -11.33
CA MET A 100 -0.65 7.31 -11.39
C MET A 100 -1.37 5.96 -11.51
N SER A 101 -0.80 4.92 -10.90
CA SER A 101 -1.33 3.57 -10.90
C SER A 101 -2.02 3.26 -9.57
N ALA A 102 -3.08 2.43 -9.60
CA ALA A 102 -3.78 1.98 -8.39
C ALA A 102 -2.96 0.96 -7.56
N THR A 103 -1.65 1.13 -7.52
CA THR A 103 -0.63 0.19 -7.04
C THR A 103 0.29 0.90 -6.05
N LEU A 104 0.99 0.13 -5.22
CA LEU A 104 1.99 0.69 -4.30
C LEU A 104 3.31 0.90 -5.06
N ASN A 105 3.63 2.16 -5.34
CA ASN A 105 4.84 2.59 -6.05
C ASN A 105 5.86 3.07 -5.01
N ILE A 106 6.92 2.30 -4.83
CA ILE A 106 7.95 2.55 -3.81
C ILE A 106 9.29 2.77 -4.50
N ALA A 107 10.01 3.81 -4.09
CA ALA A 107 11.36 4.09 -4.57
C ALA A 107 12.36 3.15 -3.89
N GLY A 108 13.12 2.42 -4.69
CA GLY A 108 14.10 1.45 -4.21
C GLY A 108 14.26 0.26 -5.14
N SER A 109 15.28 -0.57 -4.86
CA SER A 109 15.47 -1.81 -5.59
C SER A 109 14.39 -2.84 -5.24
N PRO A 110 14.10 -3.82 -6.13
CA PRO A 110 13.19 -4.91 -5.82
C PRO A 110 13.54 -5.64 -4.52
N GLU A 111 14.82 -5.86 -4.25
CA GLU A 111 15.32 -6.57 -3.06
C GLU A 111 15.01 -5.78 -1.79
N ALA A 112 15.29 -4.47 -1.79
CA ALA A 112 14.98 -3.60 -0.66
C ALA A 112 13.48 -3.54 -0.37
N ILE A 113 12.64 -3.60 -1.41
CA ILE A 113 11.18 -3.62 -1.26
C ILE A 113 10.70 -4.99 -0.77
N ARG A 114 11.29 -6.10 -1.22
CA ARG A 114 10.99 -7.44 -0.64
C ARG A 114 11.32 -7.49 0.84
N GLU A 115 12.48 -6.95 1.23
CA GLU A 115 12.86 -6.86 2.65
C GLU A 115 11.88 -5.98 3.45
N LEU A 116 11.46 -4.85 2.88
CA LEU A 116 10.44 -3.98 3.47
C LEU A 116 9.12 -4.73 3.66
N VAL A 117 8.62 -5.41 2.63
CA VAL A 117 7.37 -6.18 2.68
C VAL A 117 7.45 -7.31 3.72
N GLY A 118 8.62 -7.94 3.89
CA GLY A 118 8.87 -8.94 4.93
C GLY A 118 8.72 -8.41 6.36
N LYS A 119 8.78 -7.08 6.57
CA LYS A 119 8.56 -6.43 7.87
C LYS A 119 7.09 -6.07 8.13
N ASN A 120 6.20 -6.37 7.19
CA ASN A 120 4.78 -6.03 7.30
C ASN A 120 4.10 -6.76 8.46
N ILE A 121 3.54 -5.99 9.39
CA ILE A 121 2.81 -6.56 10.54
C ILE A 121 1.31 -6.71 10.29
N ASN A 122 0.78 -6.23 9.16
CA ASN A 122 -0.64 -6.35 8.85
C ASN A 122 -0.95 -7.73 8.22
N PRO A 123 -1.60 -8.66 8.94
CA PRO A 123 -1.90 -9.99 8.42
C PRO A 123 -3.05 -9.99 7.42
N HIS A 124 -3.80 -8.89 7.32
CA HIS A 124 -4.93 -8.73 6.39
C HIS A 124 -4.49 -8.10 5.08
N PHE A 125 -3.21 -7.71 4.94
CA PHE A 125 -2.73 -7.15 3.69
C PHE A 125 -2.87 -8.20 2.59
N ALA A 126 -3.77 -7.90 1.66
CA ALA A 126 -4.19 -8.80 0.60
C ALA A 126 -4.35 -8.02 -0.72
N GLN A 127 -3.77 -6.83 -0.84
CA GLN A 127 -3.96 -6.00 -2.02
C GLN A 127 -3.42 -6.76 -3.22
N HIS A 128 -4.37 -7.22 -4.03
CA HIS A 128 -4.14 -8.04 -5.20
C HIS A 128 -3.45 -7.30 -6.36
N ASP A 129 -3.00 -6.07 -6.15
CA ASP A 129 -2.37 -5.25 -7.17
C ASP A 129 -1.03 -4.68 -6.70
N ARG A 130 0.03 -5.35 -7.19
CA ARG A 130 1.33 -4.82 -7.61
C ARG A 130 1.99 -3.86 -6.61
N ILE A 131 2.94 -4.34 -5.82
CA ILE A 131 3.98 -3.45 -5.30
C ILE A 131 5.00 -3.30 -6.42
N ILE A 132 5.19 -2.07 -6.90
CA ILE A 132 6.08 -1.73 -8.00
C ILE A 132 7.29 -1.00 -7.42
N ALA A 133 8.47 -1.56 -7.69
CA ALA A 133 9.75 -0.94 -7.43
C ALA A 133 10.09 0.08 -8.51
N TYR A 134 10.53 1.24 -8.08
CA TYR A 134 11.18 2.23 -8.92
C TYR A 134 12.60 2.44 -8.41
N PRO A 135 13.60 1.72 -8.94
CA PRO A 135 15.00 1.89 -8.52
C PRO A 135 15.58 3.24 -8.96
N GLU A 136 15.04 3.80 -10.03
CA GLU A 136 15.46 5.05 -10.65
C GLU A 136 14.24 5.94 -10.94
N ARG A 137 14.50 7.23 -11.20
CA ARG A 137 13.47 8.20 -11.60
C ARG A 137 12.74 7.75 -12.87
N LEU A 138 11.43 7.99 -12.93
CA LEU A 138 10.63 7.77 -14.13
C LEU A 138 11.26 8.47 -15.35
N ARG A 139 11.40 7.73 -16.45
CA ARG A 139 11.89 8.30 -17.71
C ARG A 139 10.85 9.27 -18.26
N THR A 140 11.34 10.38 -18.82
CA THR A 140 10.50 11.40 -19.46
C THR A 140 9.97 10.98 -20.83
N ASP A 141 10.38 9.82 -21.34
CA ASP A 141 9.91 9.24 -22.60
C ASP A 141 8.56 8.49 -22.47
N GLY A 142 7.94 8.54 -21.29
CA GLY A 142 6.63 7.95 -21.03
C GLY A 142 6.64 6.44 -20.85
N ARG A 143 7.82 5.79 -20.83
CA ARG A 143 7.94 4.36 -20.51
C ARG A 143 8.01 4.17 -18.99
N GLU A 144 7.06 3.42 -18.44
CA GLU A 144 7.10 2.95 -17.06
C GLU A 144 8.23 1.93 -16.91
N ASN A 145 9.26 2.23 -16.11
CA ASN A 145 10.33 1.28 -15.77
C ASN A 145 10.08 0.58 -14.43
N GLY A 146 8.83 0.60 -13.95
CA GLY A 146 8.47 -0.02 -12.70
C GLY A 146 8.68 -1.53 -12.76
N ILE A 147 9.32 -2.09 -11.74
CA ILE A 147 9.54 -3.53 -11.62
C ILE A 147 8.51 -4.09 -10.65
N LEU A 148 7.68 -5.02 -11.10
CA LEU A 148 6.73 -5.71 -10.23
C LEU A 148 7.48 -6.55 -9.17
N VAL A 149 7.25 -6.28 -7.89
CA VAL A 149 7.87 -6.98 -6.75
C VAL A 149 6.91 -7.97 -6.09
N TYR A 150 5.63 -7.60 -5.99
CA TYR A 150 4.61 -8.40 -5.31
C TYR A 150 3.26 -8.32 -6.03
N PRO A 151 2.48 -9.41 -6.18
CA PRO A 151 2.83 -10.77 -5.78
C PRO A 151 4.00 -11.33 -6.60
N GLU A 152 4.73 -12.31 -6.03
CA GLU A 152 5.86 -12.97 -6.71
C GLU A 152 5.40 -13.83 -7.91
N VAL A 153 4.11 -14.16 -7.95
CA VAL A 153 3.43 -14.89 -9.03
C VAL A 153 2.76 -13.89 -9.96
N GLU A 154 2.89 -14.06 -11.27
CA GLU A 154 2.17 -13.25 -12.25
C GLU A 154 0.67 -13.21 -11.91
N SER A 155 0.08 -12.00 -11.85
CA SER A 155 -1.38 -11.86 -11.75
C SER A 155 -2.05 -12.57 -12.92
N ASP A 156 -3.22 -13.19 -12.74
CA ASP A 156 -3.98 -13.85 -13.82
C ASP A 156 -4.12 -12.97 -15.07
N HIS A 157 -4.28 -11.66 -14.89
CA HIS A 157 -4.33 -10.68 -15.98
C HIS A 157 -3.02 -10.60 -16.80
N ALA A 158 -1.86 -10.69 -16.14
CA ALA A 158 -0.55 -10.70 -16.82
C ALA A 158 -0.33 -12.01 -17.59
N VAL A 159 -0.78 -13.14 -17.02
CA VAL A 159 -0.77 -14.44 -17.71
C VAL A 159 -1.67 -14.38 -18.96
N ILE A 160 -2.89 -13.86 -18.85
CA ILE A 160 -3.83 -13.71 -19.97
C ILE A 160 -3.29 -12.79 -21.07
N LEU A 161 -2.66 -11.66 -20.72
CA LEU A 161 -2.04 -10.78 -21.70
C LEU A 161 -0.90 -11.46 -22.44
N ARG A 162 -0.02 -12.18 -21.72
CA ARG A 162 1.08 -12.92 -22.33
C ARG A 162 0.58 -14.01 -23.29
N MET A 163 -0.50 -14.70 -22.91
CA MET A 163 -1.17 -15.66 -23.79
C MET A 163 -1.74 -14.99 -25.04
N ARG A 164 -2.31 -13.79 -24.94
CA ARG A 164 -2.82 -13.03 -26.10
C ARG A 164 -1.69 -12.58 -27.01
N GLU A 165 -0.58 -12.09 -26.45
CA GLU A 165 0.59 -11.65 -27.22
C GLU A 165 1.25 -12.82 -27.98
N THR A 166 1.36 -13.99 -27.34
CA THR A 166 1.86 -15.22 -28.00
C THR A 166 0.88 -15.85 -28.99
N SER A 167 -0.39 -15.45 -28.95
CA SER A 167 -1.43 -15.91 -29.89
C SER A 167 -1.59 -14.99 -31.11
N THR A 168 -0.91 -13.84 -31.14
CA THR A 168 -0.86 -12.98 -32.33
C THR A 168 0.13 -13.61 -33.32
N PRO A 169 -0.30 -14.12 -34.48
CA PRO A 169 0.62 -14.65 -35.45
C PRO A 169 1.52 -13.53 -35.95
N SER A 170 2.83 -13.79 -35.99
CA SER A 170 3.77 -12.99 -36.76
C SER A 170 3.28 -12.97 -38.20
N GLU A 171 2.75 -11.84 -38.66
CA GLU A 171 2.49 -11.59 -40.08
C GLU A 171 3.82 -11.75 -40.82
N GLY A 172 3.88 -12.79 -41.67
CA GLY A 172 4.88 -12.94 -42.72
C GLY A 172 4.47 -12.18 -43.97
#